data_AF-A0A075MKK3-F1
#
_entry.id   AF-A0A075MKK3-F1
#
_cell.length_a   1.000
_cell.length_b   1.000
_cell.length_c   1.000
_cell.angle_alpha   90.00
_cell.angle_beta   90.00
_cell.angle_gamma   90.00
#
_symmetry.space_group_name_H-M   'P 1'
#
loop_
_entity.id
_entity.type
_entity.pdbx_description
1 polymer ?
#
loop_
_entity_poly.entity_id
_entity_poly.type
_entity_poly.pdbx_seq_one_letter_code
_entity_poly.pdbx_strand_id
1 'polypeptide(L)'
;MNQFIDAYLIELDSYQHVLNGKIIKSIFFGGGTPSLAPPVFFEKVINKISKYSTLAPQIEVTLEANPTSSEAKKFYDYSRAGVNRVSIGIQSFNQKYLKFLGREHSADEAREAISYAAKYFSRYSFDLIYALPEQSLKSWEEELSAAIKYTNKHISVYQLTIEKGTQFYGDYKKKKFTMPNQNIAADFYYITQNILSKYDMPQYEISNHAAQGEESIHNMTYWEYGDYLGIGAGAHGRYTFNNIKYATVNTHLPEKWLKQIEERGNAIQHKEELSEDEQNEEKIIMGLRLSKGVDKKLLFNKRKYKQLLEDGYLDEGENLVRATEKGRLVLNRLISELIV
;
A
#
# COMPACT_ATOMS: atom_id res chain seq x y z
N MET A 1 3.11 25.26 -8.68
CA MET A 1 2.17 24.15 -8.98
C MET A 1 2.29 23.70 -10.44
N ASN A 2 2.09 24.58 -11.43
CA ASN A 2 2.24 24.21 -12.86
C ASN A 2 3.59 23.57 -13.19
N GLN A 3 4.69 24.12 -12.66
CA GLN A 3 6.04 23.60 -12.87
C GLN A 3 6.20 22.13 -12.42
N PHE A 4 5.59 21.75 -11.29
CA PHE A 4 5.59 20.34 -10.86
C PHE A 4 4.77 19.47 -11.80
N ILE A 5 3.58 19.93 -12.20
CA ILE A 5 2.74 19.18 -13.17
C ILE A 5 3.55 18.92 -14.44
N ASP A 6 4.16 19.97 -15.01
CA ASP A 6 4.94 19.87 -16.24
C ASP A 6 6.13 18.90 -16.06
N ALA A 7 6.79 18.92 -14.90
CA ALA A 7 7.85 17.96 -14.59
C ALA A 7 7.37 16.50 -14.56
N TYR A 8 6.21 16.19 -13.97
CA TYR A 8 5.64 14.84 -14.04
C TYR A 8 5.37 14.42 -15.49
N LEU A 9 4.89 15.34 -16.33
CA LEU A 9 4.62 15.07 -17.74
C LEU A 9 5.91 14.82 -18.54
N ILE A 10 6.97 15.59 -18.27
CA ILE A 10 8.29 15.41 -18.89
C ILE A 10 8.89 14.08 -18.44
N GLU A 11 8.79 13.72 -17.16
CA GLU A 11 9.31 12.44 -16.68
C GLU A 11 8.59 11.26 -17.36
N LEU A 12 7.27 11.34 -17.54
CA LEU A 12 6.52 10.35 -18.31
C LEU A 12 6.99 10.22 -19.77
N ASP A 13 7.46 11.31 -20.38
CA ASP A 13 8.05 11.26 -21.73
C ASP A 13 9.29 10.38 -21.78
N SER A 14 10.10 10.40 -20.73
CA SER A 14 11.30 9.54 -20.64
C SER A 14 10.95 8.04 -20.63
N TYR A 15 9.72 7.67 -20.26
CA TYR A 15 9.25 6.28 -20.21
C TYR A 15 8.38 5.87 -21.41
N GLN A 16 8.21 6.71 -22.43
CA GLN A 16 7.37 6.40 -23.59
C GLN A 16 7.71 5.04 -24.23
N HIS A 17 9.01 4.73 -24.38
CA HIS A 17 9.47 3.47 -24.97
C HIS A 17 9.13 2.24 -24.12
N VAL A 18 9.05 2.39 -22.79
CA VAL A 18 8.66 1.31 -21.87
C VAL A 18 7.15 1.11 -21.89
N LEU A 19 6.39 2.20 -21.99
CA LEU A 19 4.93 2.20 -21.97
C LEU A 19 4.30 1.73 -23.29
N ASN A 20 4.99 1.93 -24.43
CA ASN A 20 4.44 1.61 -25.74
C ASN A 20 4.04 0.13 -25.86
N GLY A 21 2.82 -0.10 -26.33
CA GLY A 21 2.24 -1.44 -26.46
C GLY A 21 1.86 -2.13 -25.14
N LYS A 22 2.00 -1.46 -23.99
CA LYS A 22 1.57 -2.00 -22.69
C LYS A 22 0.10 -1.69 -22.42
N ILE A 23 -0.51 -2.55 -21.60
CA ILE A 23 -1.84 -2.33 -21.02
C ILE A 23 -1.65 -1.96 -19.55
N ILE A 24 -2.06 -0.75 -19.16
CA ILE A 24 -1.99 -0.26 -17.79
C ILE A 24 -3.25 -0.70 -17.04
N LYS A 25 -3.04 -1.49 -15.98
CA LYS A 25 -4.11 -2.00 -15.12
C LYS A 25 -4.40 -1.12 -13.91
N SER A 26 -3.42 -0.36 -13.44
CA SER A 26 -3.59 0.54 -12.31
C SER A 26 -2.68 1.77 -12.40
N ILE A 27 -3.16 2.90 -11.87
CA ILE A 27 -2.39 4.11 -11.55
C ILE A 27 -2.63 4.42 -10.09
N PHE A 28 -1.58 4.72 -9.32
CA PHE A 28 -1.69 5.01 -7.89
C PHE A 28 -0.98 6.32 -7.57
N PHE A 29 -1.76 7.29 -7.09
CA PHE A 29 -1.27 8.55 -6.58
C PHE A 29 -1.11 8.43 -5.07
N GLY A 30 0.11 8.11 -4.65
CA GLY A 30 0.48 7.92 -3.25
C GLY A 30 1.64 8.81 -2.81
N GLY A 31 1.98 8.70 -1.53
CA GLY A 31 3.14 9.37 -0.93
C GLY A 31 2.84 10.81 -0.49
N GLY A 32 3.33 11.17 0.70
CA GLY A 32 3.02 12.46 1.30
C GLY A 32 1.50 12.66 1.47
N THR A 33 0.93 13.63 0.76
CA THR A 33 -0.52 13.86 0.72
C THR A 33 -0.91 14.28 -0.71
N PRO A 34 -1.10 13.32 -1.62
CA PRO A 34 -1.28 13.61 -3.04
C PRO A 34 -2.59 14.35 -3.32
N SER A 35 -3.60 14.18 -2.47
CA SER A 35 -4.85 14.93 -2.42
C SER A 35 -4.71 16.45 -2.20
N LEU A 36 -3.51 16.97 -1.93
CA LEU A 36 -3.25 18.41 -1.98
C LEU A 36 -3.12 18.94 -3.42
N ALA A 37 -2.78 18.08 -4.37
CA ALA A 37 -2.67 18.44 -5.78
C ALA A 37 -4.04 18.80 -6.37
N PRO A 38 -4.11 19.74 -7.32
CA PRO A 38 -5.36 20.14 -7.94
C PRO A 38 -5.88 19.03 -8.86
N PRO A 39 -7.21 18.87 -9.04
CA PRO A 39 -7.78 17.83 -9.90
C PRO A 39 -7.16 17.73 -11.30
N VAL A 40 -6.83 18.88 -11.91
CA VAL A 40 -6.18 18.98 -13.23
C VAL A 40 -4.82 18.26 -13.31
N PHE A 41 -4.12 18.07 -12.19
CA PHE A 41 -2.87 17.30 -12.16
C PHE A 41 -3.13 15.84 -12.52
N PHE A 42 -4.10 15.20 -11.85
CA PHE A 42 -4.44 13.80 -12.09
C PHE A 42 -4.93 13.58 -13.51
N GLU A 43 -5.83 14.45 -13.98
CA GLU A 43 -6.34 14.42 -15.36
C GLU A 43 -5.18 14.48 -16.38
N LYS A 44 -4.25 15.43 -16.22
CA LYS A 44 -3.10 15.58 -17.12
C LYS A 44 -2.18 14.35 -17.10
N VAL A 45 -1.90 13.78 -15.92
CA VAL A 45 -1.06 12.59 -15.79
C VAL A 45 -1.72 11.37 -16.45
N ILE A 46 -3.00 11.12 -16.16
CA ILE A 46 -3.76 10.00 -16.74
C ILE A 46 -3.81 10.13 -18.27
N ASN A 47 -4.14 11.32 -18.77
CA ASN A 47 -4.18 11.61 -20.21
C ASN A 47 -2.81 11.48 -20.89
N LYS A 48 -1.70 11.72 -20.17
CA LYS A 48 -0.35 11.52 -20.70
C LYS A 48 -0.01 10.03 -20.80
N ILE A 49 -0.34 9.25 -19.78
CA ILE A 49 -0.15 7.79 -19.78
C ILE A 49 -0.96 7.14 -20.92
N SER A 50 -2.20 7.57 -21.14
CA SER A 50 -3.07 7.03 -22.19
C SER A 50 -2.60 7.35 -23.62
N LYS A 51 -1.69 8.31 -23.81
CA LYS A 51 -1.06 8.59 -25.11
C LYS A 51 0.02 7.57 -25.46
N TYR A 52 0.63 6.95 -24.46
CA TYR A 52 1.75 6.00 -24.64
C TYR A 52 1.37 4.56 -24.41
N SER A 53 0.20 4.30 -23.83
CA SER A 53 -0.24 2.96 -23.45
C SER A 53 -1.74 2.82 -23.57
N THR A 54 -2.22 1.57 -23.62
CA THR A 54 -3.66 1.29 -23.53
C THR A 54 -4.06 1.23 -22.06
N LEU A 55 -5.09 1.98 -21.66
CA LEU A 55 -5.67 1.82 -20.32
C LEU A 55 -6.64 0.64 -20.33
N ALA A 56 -6.55 -0.25 -19.35
CA ALA A 56 -7.50 -1.35 -19.22
C ALA A 56 -8.95 -0.81 -19.07
N PRO A 57 -9.97 -1.49 -19.61
CA PRO A 57 -11.36 -1.03 -19.48
C PRO A 57 -11.83 -0.86 -18.02
N GLN A 58 -11.28 -1.65 -17.11
CA GLN A 58 -11.53 -1.58 -15.66
C GLN A 58 -10.28 -1.13 -14.90
N ILE A 59 -9.53 -0.17 -15.46
CA ILE A 59 -8.33 0.38 -14.81
C ILE A 59 -8.66 0.89 -13.41
N GLU A 60 -7.82 0.57 -12.44
CA GLU A 60 -7.89 1.17 -11.10
C GLU A 60 -7.05 2.45 -11.06
N VAL A 61 -7.67 3.58 -10.74
CA VAL A 61 -6.97 4.85 -10.52
C VAL A 61 -7.21 5.25 -9.07
N THR A 62 -6.22 4.98 -8.22
CA THR A 62 -6.29 5.21 -6.78
C THR A 62 -5.64 6.54 -6.39
N LEU A 63 -6.29 7.28 -5.49
CA LEU A 63 -5.73 8.44 -4.79
C LEU A 63 -5.70 8.22 -3.27
N GLU A 64 -4.55 8.43 -2.64
CA GLU A 64 -4.47 8.57 -1.18
C GLU A 64 -4.96 9.95 -0.74
N ALA A 65 -5.76 10.00 0.32
CA ALA A 65 -6.30 11.24 0.86
C ALA A 65 -6.33 11.24 2.39
N ASN A 66 -6.21 12.44 2.99
CA ASN A 66 -6.54 12.63 4.39
C ASN A 66 -8.02 13.02 4.53
N PRO A 67 -8.65 12.72 5.68
CA PRO A 67 -10.08 12.96 5.88
C PRO A 67 -10.44 14.42 6.20
N THR A 68 -9.55 15.39 5.95
CA THR A 68 -9.86 16.78 6.28
C THR A 68 -11.03 17.28 5.43
N SER A 69 -11.87 18.15 6.03
CA SER A 69 -13.05 18.72 5.35
C SER A 69 -12.72 19.40 4.01
N SER A 70 -11.52 19.97 3.87
CA SER A 70 -11.08 20.69 2.67
C SER A 70 -10.68 19.74 1.53
N GLU A 71 -10.13 18.57 1.86
CA GLU A 71 -9.77 17.54 0.88
C GLU A 71 -11.00 16.75 0.43
N ALA A 72 -11.85 16.34 1.37
CA ALA A 72 -13.02 15.51 1.08
C ALA A 72 -14.02 16.21 0.13
N LYS A 73 -14.15 17.53 0.22
CA LYS A 73 -14.99 18.34 -0.70
C LYS A 73 -14.53 18.28 -2.16
N LYS A 74 -13.26 17.95 -2.42
CA LYS A 74 -12.70 17.81 -3.78
C LYS A 74 -12.89 16.42 -4.37
N PHE A 75 -13.44 15.46 -3.63
CA PHE A 75 -13.62 14.08 -4.11
C PHE A 75 -14.47 13.99 -5.39
N TYR A 76 -15.47 14.85 -5.52
CA TYR A 76 -16.23 14.97 -6.76
C TYR A 76 -15.32 15.38 -7.95
N ASP A 77 -14.47 16.39 -7.75
CA ASP A 77 -13.58 16.87 -8.81
C ASP A 77 -12.49 15.86 -9.15
N TYR A 78 -11.98 15.11 -8.16
CA TYR A 78 -11.05 14.00 -8.39
C TYR A 78 -11.70 12.87 -9.19
N SER A 79 -12.95 12.53 -8.86
CA SER A 79 -13.75 11.57 -9.64
C SER A 79 -13.90 12.01 -11.10
N ARG A 80 -14.20 13.30 -11.32
CA ARG A 80 -14.27 13.91 -12.66
C ARG A 80 -12.92 13.94 -13.40
N ALA A 81 -11.81 14.02 -12.67
CA ALA A 81 -10.45 13.98 -13.22
C ALA A 81 -9.98 12.55 -13.60
N GLY A 82 -10.79 11.52 -13.36
CA GLY A 82 -10.50 10.13 -13.72
C GLY A 82 -10.02 9.25 -12.57
N VAL A 83 -9.96 9.76 -11.33
CA VAL A 83 -9.75 8.92 -10.14
C VAL A 83 -11.02 8.12 -9.88
N ASN A 84 -10.91 6.81 -9.69
CA ASN A 84 -12.07 5.95 -9.46
C ASN A 84 -12.00 5.12 -8.17
N ARG A 85 -10.89 5.27 -7.41
CA ARG A 85 -10.69 4.70 -6.09
C ARG A 85 -10.00 5.70 -5.16
N VAL A 86 -10.38 5.72 -3.89
CA VAL A 86 -9.67 6.49 -2.85
C VAL A 86 -9.30 5.62 -1.66
N SER A 87 -8.14 5.88 -1.05
CA SER A 87 -7.74 5.32 0.24
C SER A 87 -7.61 6.45 1.26
N ILE A 88 -8.41 6.40 2.33
CA ILE A 88 -8.52 7.51 3.29
C ILE A 88 -7.81 7.15 4.59
N GLY A 89 -6.79 7.94 4.94
CA GLY A 89 -6.02 7.74 6.16
C GLY A 89 -6.71 8.20 7.45
N ILE A 90 -7.83 7.59 7.86
CA ILE A 90 -8.61 8.02 9.05
C ILE A 90 -7.98 7.60 10.38
N GLN A 91 -7.31 6.44 10.40
CA GLN A 91 -6.59 5.81 11.51
C GLN A 91 -7.42 5.36 12.72
N SER A 92 -8.43 6.11 13.15
CA SER A 92 -9.30 5.75 14.27
C SER A 92 -10.61 6.57 14.24
N PHE A 93 -11.69 5.99 14.75
CA PHE A 93 -12.95 6.68 15.06
C PHE A 93 -13.00 7.20 16.51
N ASN A 94 -11.91 7.06 17.27
CA ASN A 94 -11.79 7.48 18.65
C ASN A 94 -10.88 8.72 18.77
N GLN A 95 -11.45 9.81 19.29
CA GLN A 95 -10.73 11.08 19.40
C GLN A 95 -9.48 11.01 20.31
N LYS A 96 -9.47 10.14 21.33
CA LYS A 96 -8.29 9.93 22.18
C LYS A 96 -7.12 9.37 21.36
N TYR A 97 -7.40 8.37 20.53
CA TYR A 97 -6.40 7.70 19.70
C TYR A 97 -5.92 8.58 18.55
N LEU A 98 -6.82 9.35 17.93
CA LEU A 98 -6.44 10.35 16.92
C LEU A 98 -5.44 11.37 17.48
N LYS A 99 -5.70 11.93 18.68
CA LYS A 99 -4.77 12.85 19.35
C LYS A 99 -3.42 12.20 19.63
N PHE A 100 -3.43 10.95 20.11
CA PHE A 100 -2.20 10.20 20.36
C PHE A 100 -1.38 9.96 19.07
N LEU A 101 -2.06 9.69 17.95
CA LEU A 101 -1.46 9.52 16.63
C LEU A 101 -1.05 10.84 15.96
N GLY A 102 -1.23 11.99 16.63
CA GLY A 102 -0.92 13.31 16.09
C GLY A 102 -1.83 13.73 14.93
N ARG A 103 -3.04 13.18 14.84
CA ARG A 103 -4.01 13.52 13.79
C ARG A 103 -4.79 14.78 14.16
N GLU A 104 -4.87 15.69 13.19
CA GLU A 104 -5.56 16.98 13.34
C GLU A 104 -7.07 16.87 13.07
N HIS A 105 -7.51 15.85 12.33
CA HIS A 105 -8.93 15.63 12.04
C HIS A 105 -9.68 15.01 13.22
N SER A 106 -10.99 15.23 13.24
CA SER A 106 -11.92 14.60 14.18
C SER A 106 -12.50 13.29 13.65
N ALA A 107 -13.09 12.49 14.55
CA ALA A 107 -13.84 11.29 14.15
C ALA A 107 -15.05 11.61 13.25
N ASP A 108 -15.65 12.79 13.40
CA ASP A 108 -16.77 13.23 12.57
C ASP A 108 -16.32 13.61 11.16
N GLU A 109 -15.18 14.29 11.03
CA GLU A 109 -14.56 14.54 9.72
C GLU A 109 -14.18 13.24 9.00
N ALA A 110 -13.68 12.24 9.75
CA ALA A 110 -13.44 10.91 9.19
C ALA A 110 -14.72 10.29 8.60
N ARG A 111 -15.84 10.34 9.33
CA ARG A 111 -17.14 9.84 8.84
C ARG A 111 -17.64 10.64 7.63
N GLU A 112 -17.49 11.96 7.66
CA GLU A 112 -17.90 12.84 6.56
C GLU A 112 -17.07 12.52 5.30
N ALA A 113 -15.76 12.37 5.42
CA ALA A 113 -14.87 12.01 4.32
C ALA A 113 -15.25 10.66 3.69
N ILE A 114 -15.55 9.64 4.51
CA ILE A 114 -16.01 8.35 4.00
C ILE A 114 -17.36 8.50 3.27
N SER A 115 -18.27 9.33 3.78
CA SER A 115 -19.55 9.57 3.12
C SER A 115 -19.40 10.22 1.74
N TYR A 116 -18.46 11.16 1.58
CA TYR A 116 -18.13 11.72 0.26
C TYR A 116 -17.50 10.66 -0.64
N ALA A 117 -16.63 9.80 -0.11
CA ALA A 117 -16.01 8.76 -0.91
C ALA A 117 -17.05 7.77 -1.45
N ALA A 118 -17.95 7.31 -0.59
CA ALA A 118 -19.06 6.42 -0.96
C ALA A 118 -20.00 7.05 -2.00
N LYS A 119 -20.10 8.39 -2.04
CA LYS A 119 -20.93 9.10 -3.00
C LYS A 119 -20.27 9.22 -4.39
N TYR A 120 -18.96 9.38 -4.45
CA TYR A 120 -18.26 9.80 -5.68
C TYR A 120 -17.33 8.73 -6.29
N PHE A 121 -17.02 7.66 -5.56
CA PHE A 121 -16.18 6.57 -6.05
C PHE A 121 -16.89 5.23 -5.92
N SER A 122 -16.74 4.40 -6.95
CA SER A 122 -17.27 3.03 -6.93
C SER A 122 -16.53 2.13 -5.95
N ARG A 123 -15.24 2.42 -5.69
CA ARG A 123 -14.39 1.69 -4.76
C ARG A 123 -13.70 2.67 -3.82
N TYR A 124 -13.65 2.37 -2.55
CA TYR A 124 -12.90 3.16 -1.58
C TYR A 124 -12.47 2.29 -0.41
N SER A 125 -11.41 2.72 0.26
CA SER A 125 -10.92 2.11 1.49
C SER A 125 -10.59 3.19 2.50
N PHE A 126 -10.44 2.79 3.75
CA PHE A 126 -9.88 3.65 4.77
C PHE A 126 -9.00 2.84 5.71
N ASP A 127 -8.05 3.54 6.32
CA ASP A 127 -7.01 2.93 7.13
C ASP A 127 -7.37 3.04 8.61
N LEU A 128 -7.24 1.95 9.34
CA LEU A 128 -7.31 1.92 10.81
C LEU A 128 -5.98 1.44 11.39
N ILE A 129 -5.65 1.92 12.58
CA ILE A 129 -4.47 1.50 13.33
C ILE A 129 -4.89 0.88 14.66
N TYR A 130 -4.46 -0.36 14.91
CA TYR A 130 -4.70 -1.08 16.16
C TYR A 130 -3.42 -1.28 16.98
N ALA A 131 -3.57 -1.89 18.17
CA ALA A 131 -2.52 -2.11 19.15
C ALA A 131 -1.89 -0.79 19.63
N LEU A 132 -2.73 0.23 19.78
CA LEU A 132 -2.33 1.52 20.34
C LEU A 132 -2.09 1.39 21.85
N PRO A 133 -1.25 2.26 22.47
CA PRO A 133 -1.11 2.31 23.91
C PRO A 133 -2.45 2.48 24.61
N GLU A 134 -2.66 1.70 25.68
CA GLU A 134 -3.90 1.67 26.47
C GLU A 134 -5.16 1.26 25.69
N GLN A 135 -5.03 0.80 24.44
CA GLN A 135 -6.15 0.18 23.73
C GLN A 135 -6.42 -1.19 24.34
N SER A 136 -7.70 -1.46 24.62
CA SER A 136 -8.13 -2.79 25.04
C SER A 136 -8.63 -3.59 23.84
N LEU A 137 -8.55 -4.92 23.92
CA LEU A 137 -9.11 -5.81 22.90
C LEU A 137 -10.60 -5.54 22.67
N LYS A 138 -11.36 -5.32 23.75
CA LYS A 138 -12.79 -4.99 23.70
C LYS A 138 -13.05 -3.66 22.96
N SER A 139 -12.30 -2.61 23.29
CA SER A 139 -12.46 -1.31 22.61
C SER A 139 -12.13 -1.38 21.12
N TRP A 140 -11.16 -2.23 20.74
CA TRP A 140 -10.84 -2.44 19.34
C TRP A 140 -11.89 -3.25 18.60
N GLU A 141 -12.42 -4.31 19.21
CA GLU A 141 -13.54 -5.08 18.65
C GLU A 141 -14.76 -4.19 18.41
N GLU A 142 -15.11 -3.32 19.37
CA GLU A 142 -16.20 -2.35 19.24
C GLU A 142 -15.95 -1.34 18.12
N GLU A 143 -14.74 -0.78 18.04
CA GLU A 143 -14.34 0.19 17.01
C GLU A 143 -14.34 -0.43 15.61
N LEU A 144 -13.73 -1.60 15.43
CA LEU A 144 -13.67 -2.31 14.15
C LEU A 144 -15.07 -2.72 13.69
N SER A 145 -15.90 -3.25 14.60
CA SER A 145 -17.29 -3.62 14.28
C SER A 145 -18.13 -2.41 13.87
N ALA A 146 -17.89 -1.24 14.47
CA ALA A 146 -18.52 0.00 14.04
C ALA A 146 -18.00 0.48 12.68
N ALA A 147 -16.69 0.35 12.44
CA ALA A 147 -16.04 0.77 11.21
C ALA A 147 -16.55 0.00 9.98
N ILE A 148 -16.80 -1.30 10.11
CA ILE A 148 -17.30 -2.16 9.01
C ILE A 148 -18.54 -1.57 8.34
N LYS A 149 -19.42 -0.90 9.10
CA LYS A 149 -20.64 -0.26 8.57
C LYS A 149 -20.36 0.85 7.55
N TYR A 150 -19.15 1.39 7.54
CA TYR A 150 -18.73 2.44 6.62
C TYR A 150 -17.90 1.89 5.45
N THR A 151 -17.50 0.62 5.48
CA THR A 151 -16.71 0.00 4.42
C THR A 151 -17.55 -0.26 3.17
N ASN A 152 -16.88 -0.35 2.02
CA ASN A 152 -17.45 -0.91 0.81
C ASN A 152 -16.56 -2.06 0.33
N LYS A 153 -16.61 -3.17 1.09
CA LYS A 153 -15.90 -4.43 0.80
C LYS A 153 -14.36 -4.35 0.80
N HIS A 154 -13.76 -3.26 1.25
CA HIS A 154 -12.31 -3.12 1.42
C HIS A 154 -12.00 -2.22 2.62
N ILE A 155 -11.01 -2.61 3.43
CA ILE A 155 -10.47 -1.83 4.55
C ILE A 155 -8.98 -2.15 4.73
N SER A 156 -8.20 -1.14 5.14
CA SER A 156 -6.81 -1.33 5.55
C SER A 156 -6.72 -1.26 7.07
N VAL A 157 -6.09 -2.24 7.70
CA VAL A 157 -5.93 -2.35 9.15
C VAL A 157 -4.48 -2.66 9.49
N TYR A 158 -3.81 -1.66 10.09
CA TYR A 158 -2.38 -1.70 10.41
C TYR A 158 -2.16 -1.90 11.91
N GLN A 159 -1.19 -2.72 12.26
CA GLN A 159 -0.64 -2.68 13.61
C GLN A 159 0.24 -1.43 13.77
N LEU A 160 0.07 -0.67 14.85
CA LEU A 160 0.99 0.42 15.16
C LEU A 160 2.44 -0.10 15.29
N THR A 161 3.31 0.42 14.44
CA THR A 161 4.75 0.11 14.45
C THR A 161 5.54 1.37 14.77
N ILE A 162 6.56 1.24 15.62
CA ILE A 162 7.41 2.36 16.03
C ILE A 162 8.63 2.45 15.11
N GLU A 163 8.57 3.35 14.15
CA GLU A 163 9.63 3.53 13.15
C GLU A 163 10.81 4.34 13.68
N LYS A 164 12.03 3.79 13.56
CA LYS A 164 13.27 4.47 13.97
C LYS A 164 13.43 5.79 13.19
N GLY A 165 13.89 6.83 13.88
CA GLY A 165 14.11 8.15 13.27
C GLY A 165 12.88 9.07 13.29
N THR A 166 11.72 8.58 13.73
CA THR A 166 10.53 9.42 13.94
C THR A 166 10.51 10.09 15.32
N GLN A 167 9.76 11.19 15.45
CA GLN A 167 9.49 11.80 16.76
C GLN A 167 8.84 10.78 17.72
N PHE A 168 7.95 9.95 17.19
CA PHE A 168 7.22 8.92 17.93
C PHE A 168 8.16 7.86 18.54
N TYR A 169 9.21 7.46 17.82
CA TYR A 169 10.27 6.62 18.36
C TYR A 169 11.06 7.31 19.48
N GLY A 170 11.30 8.61 19.36
CA GLY A 170 11.92 9.41 20.42
C GLY A 170 11.09 9.41 21.71
N ASP A 171 9.77 9.58 21.59
CA ASP A 171 8.84 9.56 22.71
C ASP A 171 8.69 8.18 23.35
N TYR A 172 8.67 7.11 22.54
CA TYR A 172 8.73 5.73 23.01
C TYR A 172 10.02 5.45 23.79
N LYS A 173 11.18 5.86 23.26
CA LYS A 173 12.49 5.70 23.95
C LYS A 173 12.55 6.43 25.29
N LYS A 174 11.86 7.57 25.40
CA LYS A 174 11.69 8.34 26.64
C LYS A 174 10.62 7.76 27.57
N LYS A 175 10.02 6.61 27.22
CA LYS A 175 8.95 5.92 27.98
C LYS A 175 7.73 6.80 28.24
N LYS A 176 7.38 7.72 27.33
CA LYS A 176 6.16 8.52 27.42
C LYS A 176 4.87 7.68 27.27
N PHE A 177 4.99 6.51 26.67
CA PHE A 177 3.94 5.50 26.55
C PHE A 177 4.58 4.11 26.46
N THR A 178 3.76 3.07 26.66
CA THR A 178 4.17 1.67 26.52
C THR A 178 3.35 0.99 25.44
N MET A 179 4.02 0.22 24.58
CA MET A 179 3.35 -0.57 23.55
C MET A 179 2.82 -1.88 24.15
N PRO A 180 1.72 -2.44 23.62
CA PRO A 180 1.32 -3.80 23.93
C PRO A 180 2.49 -4.78 23.72
N ASN A 181 2.60 -5.78 24.60
CA ASN A 181 3.56 -6.85 24.39
C ASN A 181 3.15 -7.72 23.19
N GLN A 182 4.04 -8.61 22.74
CA GLN A 182 3.82 -9.44 21.55
C GLN A 182 2.58 -10.34 21.66
N ASN A 183 2.28 -10.88 22.85
CA ASN A 183 1.11 -11.73 23.04
C ASN A 183 -0.18 -10.92 22.86
N ILE A 184 -0.27 -9.75 23.49
CA ILE A 184 -1.45 -8.87 23.35
C ILE A 184 -1.57 -8.37 21.89
N ALA A 185 -0.46 -8.04 21.23
CA ALA A 185 -0.48 -7.64 19.82
C ALA A 185 -0.98 -8.77 18.91
N ALA A 186 -0.62 -10.03 19.20
CA ALA A 186 -1.16 -11.19 18.50
C ALA A 186 -2.67 -11.35 18.74
N ASP A 187 -3.16 -11.13 19.96
CA ASP A 187 -4.61 -11.16 20.26
C ASP A 187 -5.38 -10.11 19.44
N PHE A 188 -4.84 -8.89 19.31
CA PHE A 188 -5.42 -7.87 18.43
C PHE A 188 -5.47 -8.33 16.98
N TYR A 189 -4.38 -8.94 16.48
CA TYR A 189 -4.32 -9.48 15.13
C TYR A 189 -5.40 -10.54 14.92
N TYR A 190 -5.52 -11.53 15.81
CA TYR A 190 -6.52 -12.61 15.70
C TYR A 190 -7.95 -12.09 15.73
N ILE A 191 -8.26 -11.16 16.65
CA ILE A 191 -9.59 -10.53 16.70
C ILE A 191 -9.89 -9.80 15.39
N THR A 192 -8.93 -9.08 14.84
CA THR A 192 -9.06 -8.39 13.54
C THR A 192 -9.40 -9.38 12.42
N GLN A 193 -8.62 -10.46 12.29
CA GLN A 193 -8.84 -11.46 11.24
C GLN A 193 -10.21 -12.13 11.38
N ASN A 194 -10.58 -12.51 12.60
CA ASN A 194 -11.85 -13.19 12.89
C ASN A 194 -13.05 -12.28 12.57
N ILE A 195 -12.99 -11.01 12.96
CA ILE A 195 -14.07 -10.06 12.67
C ILE A 195 -14.18 -9.86 11.16
N LEU A 196 -13.11 -9.47 10.48
CA LEU A 196 -13.19 -9.11 9.05
C LEU A 196 -13.55 -10.30 8.17
N SER A 197 -13.08 -11.51 8.50
CA SER A 197 -13.47 -12.74 7.78
C SER A 197 -14.97 -13.05 7.91
N LYS A 198 -15.61 -12.73 9.06
CA LYS A 198 -17.06 -12.89 9.24
C LYS A 198 -17.90 -11.90 8.43
N TYR A 199 -17.30 -10.82 7.95
CA TYR A 199 -17.93 -9.81 7.10
C TYR A 199 -17.42 -9.89 5.65
N ASP A 200 -16.99 -11.08 5.21
CA ASP A 200 -16.53 -11.36 3.84
C ASP A 200 -15.38 -10.45 3.37
N MET A 201 -14.55 -9.96 4.30
CA MET A 201 -13.33 -9.21 4.01
C MET A 201 -12.13 -9.95 4.58
N PRO A 202 -11.78 -11.14 4.06
CA PRO A 202 -10.57 -11.82 4.49
C PRO A 202 -9.34 -10.97 4.16
N GLN A 203 -8.28 -11.21 4.92
CA GLN A 203 -6.96 -10.65 4.62
C GLN A 203 -6.46 -11.22 3.30
N TYR A 204 -6.03 -10.38 2.37
CA TYR A 204 -5.41 -10.82 1.12
C TYR A 204 -3.90 -10.53 1.08
N GLU A 205 -3.44 -9.52 1.82
CA GLU A 205 -2.04 -9.17 2.03
C GLU A 205 -1.79 -8.62 3.46
N ILE A 206 -0.64 -8.03 3.79
CA ILE A 206 -0.23 -7.72 5.19
C ILE A 206 -1.24 -6.89 5.98
N SER A 207 -1.75 -5.80 5.41
CA SER A 207 -2.55 -4.82 6.13
C SER A 207 -3.93 -4.59 5.52
N ASN A 208 -4.29 -5.28 4.45
CA ASN A 208 -5.50 -5.02 3.67
C ASN A 208 -6.38 -6.26 3.62
N HIS A 209 -7.66 -5.95 3.73
CA HIS A 209 -8.76 -6.89 3.83
C HIS A 209 -9.79 -6.49 2.82
N ALA A 210 -10.27 -7.46 2.03
CA ALA A 210 -11.23 -7.16 0.98
C ALA A 210 -12.07 -8.38 0.64
N ALA A 211 -13.29 -8.14 0.17
CA ALA A 211 -14.04 -9.16 -0.52
C ALA A 211 -13.33 -9.55 -1.81
N GLN A 212 -13.60 -10.77 -2.28
CA GLN A 212 -13.04 -11.26 -3.53
C GLN A 212 -13.39 -10.34 -4.70
N GLY A 213 -12.38 -9.92 -5.46
CA GLY A 213 -12.50 -8.99 -6.59
C GLY A 213 -12.43 -7.52 -6.19
N GLU A 214 -12.39 -7.21 -4.89
CA GLU A 214 -12.27 -5.85 -4.36
C GLU A 214 -10.87 -5.52 -3.86
N GLU A 215 -9.90 -6.42 -4.06
CA GLU A 215 -8.48 -6.20 -3.74
C GLU A 215 -7.90 -5.02 -4.54
N SER A 216 -6.99 -4.24 -3.95
CA SER A 216 -6.26 -3.18 -4.66
C SER A 216 -5.41 -3.80 -5.77
N ILE A 217 -5.73 -3.50 -7.03
CA ILE A 217 -4.98 -3.98 -8.20
C ILE A 217 -3.54 -3.49 -8.13
N HIS A 218 -3.34 -2.25 -7.69
CA HIS A 218 -2.01 -1.69 -7.51
C HIS A 218 -1.18 -2.45 -6.47
N ASN A 219 -1.74 -2.69 -5.28
CA ASN A 219 -1.02 -3.39 -4.21
C ASN A 219 -0.72 -4.84 -4.63
N MET A 220 -1.68 -5.51 -5.28
CA MET A 220 -1.46 -6.87 -5.79
C MET A 220 -0.35 -6.90 -6.84
N THR A 221 -0.25 -5.91 -7.72
CA THR A 221 0.84 -5.82 -8.70
C THR A 221 2.20 -5.77 -8.00
N TYR A 222 2.33 -5.01 -6.91
CA TYR A 222 3.56 -4.95 -6.12
C TYR A 222 3.88 -6.29 -5.45
N TRP A 223 2.90 -6.88 -4.76
CA TRP A 223 3.08 -8.12 -4.01
C TRP A 223 3.31 -9.36 -4.88
N GLU A 224 2.75 -9.35 -6.09
CA GLU A 224 2.95 -10.40 -7.10
C GLU A 224 4.22 -10.18 -7.94
N TYR A 225 5.03 -9.19 -7.58
CA TYR A 225 6.28 -8.86 -8.27
C TYR A 225 6.09 -8.48 -9.75
N GLY A 226 4.96 -7.85 -10.05
CA GLY A 226 4.63 -7.32 -11.37
C GLY A 226 5.50 -6.12 -11.77
N ASP A 227 5.30 -5.66 -13.00
CA ASP A 227 5.95 -4.46 -13.51
C ASP A 227 5.21 -3.20 -13.09
N TYR A 228 5.96 -2.21 -12.60
CA TYR A 228 5.45 -0.87 -12.30
C TYR A 228 6.54 0.20 -12.47
N LEU A 229 6.12 1.39 -12.89
CA LEU A 229 6.97 2.57 -12.99
C LEU A 229 6.79 3.47 -11.77
N GLY A 230 7.91 3.95 -11.23
CA GLY A 230 7.93 5.03 -10.24
C GLY A 230 8.15 6.36 -10.94
N ILE A 231 7.23 7.30 -10.73
CA ILE A 231 7.29 8.67 -11.27
C ILE A 231 7.19 9.63 -10.08
N GLY A 232 7.99 10.70 -10.10
CA GLY A 232 8.06 11.68 -9.01
C GLY A 232 9.27 11.48 -8.09
N ALA A 233 9.43 12.43 -7.17
CA ALA A 233 10.55 12.45 -6.24
C ALA A 233 10.52 11.25 -5.29
N GLY A 234 11.65 10.56 -5.16
CA GLY A 234 11.80 9.37 -4.31
C GLY A 234 11.03 8.14 -4.78
N ALA A 235 10.38 8.18 -5.94
CA ALA A 235 9.64 7.05 -6.48
C ALA A 235 10.59 5.91 -6.85
N HIS A 236 10.15 4.68 -6.58
CA HIS A 236 10.84 3.48 -7.04
C HIS A 236 10.07 2.82 -8.17
N GLY A 237 10.76 2.15 -9.09
CA GLY A 237 10.15 1.35 -10.16
C GLY A 237 10.79 -0.02 -10.28
N ARG A 238 9.99 -1.04 -10.59
CA ARG A 238 10.45 -2.40 -10.99
C ARG A 238 9.79 -2.69 -12.32
N TYR A 239 10.49 -2.59 -13.45
CA TYR A 239 9.88 -2.81 -14.77
C TYR A 239 10.76 -3.62 -15.70
N THR A 240 10.14 -4.36 -16.62
CA THR A 240 10.84 -5.18 -17.60
C THR A 240 10.85 -4.50 -18.96
N PHE A 241 12.04 -4.33 -19.53
CA PHE A 241 12.24 -3.79 -20.88
C PHE A 241 13.30 -4.61 -21.60
N ASN A 242 13.03 -5.02 -22.85
CA ASN A 242 13.91 -5.91 -23.63
C ASN A 242 14.35 -7.18 -22.87
N ASN A 243 13.43 -7.83 -22.16
CA ASN A 243 13.66 -9.02 -21.32
C ASN A 243 14.62 -8.81 -20.13
N ILE A 244 14.93 -7.56 -19.77
CA ILE A 244 15.73 -7.22 -18.60
C ILE A 244 14.83 -6.53 -17.58
N LYS A 245 14.85 -7.01 -16.33
CA LYS A 245 14.16 -6.39 -15.20
C LYS A 245 15.05 -5.29 -14.61
N TYR A 246 14.51 -4.09 -14.51
CA TYR A 246 15.20 -2.94 -13.94
C TYR A 246 14.60 -2.56 -12.59
N ALA A 247 15.45 -2.31 -11.60
CA ALA A 247 15.12 -1.55 -10.40
C ALA A 247 15.55 -0.09 -10.59
N THR A 248 14.65 0.86 -10.35
CA THR A 248 14.95 2.29 -10.41
C THR A 248 14.58 2.99 -9.10
N VAL A 249 15.34 4.03 -8.79
CA VAL A 249 15.08 4.96 -7.68
C VAL A 249 15.28 6.37 -8.18
N ASN A 250 14.26 7.20 -8.04
CA ASN A 250 14.34 8.63 -8.34
C ASN A 250 14.97 9.41 -7.19
N THR A 251 15.56 10.55 -7.53
CA THR A 251 16.06 11.52 -6.55
C THR A 251 14.99 11.84 -5.51
N HIS A 252 15.33 11.67 -4.23
CA HIS A 252 14.37 11.79 -3.12
C HIS A 252 13.86 13.22 -2.87
N LEU A 253 14.74 14.23 -2.96
CA LEU A 253 14.39 15.61 -2.63
C LEU A 253 13.57 16.26 -3.78
N PRO A 254 12.32 16.73 -3.53
CA PRO A 254 11.45 17.26 -4.59
C PRO A 254 12.05 18.40 -5.41
N GLU A 255 12.73 19.35 -4.78
CA GLU A 255 13.36 20.48 -5.48
C GLU A 255 14.50 20.03 -6.40
N LYS A 256 15.30 19.05 -5.95
CA LYS A 256 16.39 18.48 -6.74
C LYS A 256 15.85 17.60 -7.88
N TRP A 257 14.79 16.83 -7.60
CA TRP A 257 14.07 16.07 -8.63
C TRP A 257 13.56 17.01 -9.72
N LEU A 258 12.89 18.10 -9.34
CA LEU A 258 12.34 19.08 -10.28
C LEU A 258 13.43 19.67 -11.19
N LYS A 259 14.53 20.14 -10.60
CA LYS A 259 15.67 20.67 -11.36
C LYS A 259 16.25 19.65 -12.35
N GLN A 260 16.38 18.39 -11.94
CA GLN A 260 16.87 17.33 -12.83
C GLN A 260 15.91 17.05 -13.98
N ILE A 261 14.59 17.06 -13.74
CA ILE A 261 13.62 16.92 -14.83
C ILE A 261 13.78 18.06 -15.85
N GLU A 262 13.94 19.29 -15.39
CA GLU A 262 14.12 20.46 -16.27
C GLU A 262 15.42 20.41 -17.08
N GLU A 263 16.51 19.90 -16.49
CA GLU A 263 17.83 19.86 -17.14
C GLU A 263 18.01 18.67 -18.09
N ARG A 264 17.49 17.49 -17.75
CA ARG A 264 17.78 16.21 -18.45
C ARG A 264 16.56 15.35 -18.78
N GLY A 265 15.35 15.77 -18.41
CA GLY A 265 14.09 15.06 -18.71
C GLY A 265 13.82 13.81 -17.87
N ASN A 266 14.69 13.45 -16.92
CA ASN A 266 14.49 12.33 -15.99
C ASN A 266 15.22 12.61 -14.66
N ALA A 267 14.80 11.96 -13.58
CA ALA A 267 15.37 12.17 -12.25
C ALA A 267 15.86 10.87 -11.60
N ILE A 268 16.17 9.86 -12.41
CA ILE A 268 16.68 8.57 -11.94
C ILE A 268 18.04 8.81 -11.27
N GLN A 269 18.13 8.39 -10.00
CA GLN A 269 19.34 8.42 -9.18
C GLN A 269 20.06 7.07 -9.23
N HIS A 270 19.30 5.97 -9.18
CA HIS A 270 19.81 4.61 -9.30
C HIS A 270 19.00 3.84 -10.35
N LYS A 271 19.71 3.10 -11.20
CA LYS A 271 19.13 2.14 -12.16
C LYS A 271 20.01 0.89 -12.16
N GLU A 272 19.41 -0.24 -11.89
CA GLU A 272 20.09 -1.53 -11.74
C GLU A 272 19.37 -2.60 -12.57
N GLU A 273 20.14 -3.49 -13.18
CA GLU A 273 19.63 -4.68 -13.86
C GLU A 273 19.58 -5.81 -12.84
N LEU A 274 18.41 -6.41 -12.64
CA LEU A 274 18.22 -7.48 -11.67
C LEU A 274 18.47 -8.84 -12.32
N SER A 275 19.37 -9.61 -11.72
CA SER A 275 19.60 -11.01 -12.05
C SER A 275 18.35 -11.87 -11.78
N GLU A 276 18.32 -13.08 -12.34
CA GLU A 276 17.21 -14.01 -12.09
C GLU A 276 17.12 -14.41 -10.60
N ASP A 277 18.27 -14.54 -9.92
CA ASP A 277 18.32 -14.90 -8.50
C ASP A 277 17.75 -13.77 -7.63
N GLU A 278 18.17 -12.51 -7.85
CA GLU A 278 17.60 -11.34 -7.15
C GLU A 278 16.09 -11.23 -7.37
N GLN A 279 15.63 -11.45 -8.61
CA GLN A 279 14.20 -11.46 -8.91
C GLN A 279 13.46 -12.57 -8.17
N ASN A 280 14.05 -13.76 -8.04
CA ASN A 280 13.42 -14.87 -7.32
C ASN A 280 13.39 -14.63 -5.81
N GLU A 281 14.44 -14.07 -5.22
CA GLU A 281 14.44 -13.62 -3.83
C GLU A 281 13.35 -12.58 -3.58
N GLU A 282 13.25 -11.54 -4.42
CA GLU A 282 12.21 -10.52 -4.30
C GLU A 282 10.79 -11.11 -4.46
N LYS A 283 10.56 -12.08 -5.36
CA LYS A 283 9.28 -12.80 -5.47
C LYS A 283 8.91 -13.54 -4.19
N ILE A 284 9.86 -14.16 -3.51
CA ILE A 284 9.61 -14.86 -2.24
C ILE A 284 9.28 -13.84 -1.15
N ILE A 285 10.09 -12.77 -1.05
CA ILE A 285 9.90 -11.70 -0.07
C ILE A 285 8.52 -11.08 -0.23
N MET A 286 8.12 -10.73 -1.45
CA MET A 286 6.84 -10.07 -1.70
C MET A 286 5.68 -11.05 -1.64
N GLY A 287 5.76 -12.19 -2.31
CA GLY A 287 4.61 -13.08 -2.47
C GLY A 287 4.23 -13.86 -1.21
N LEU A 288 5.15 -14.15 -0.28
CA LEU A 288 4.79 -14.80 1.00
C LEU A 288 3.95 -13.88 1.90
N ARG A 289 3.87 -12.60 1.58
CA ARG A 289 2.99 -11.63 2.23
C ARG A 289 1.55 -11.71 1.74
N LEU A 290 1.30 -12.42 0.63
CA LEU A 290 -0.04 -12.70 0.13
C LEU A 290 -0.66 -13.92 0.83
N SER A 291 -1.98 -13.94 0.95
CA SER A 291 -2.71 -15.09 1.50
C SER A 291 -2.65 -16.32 0.58
N LYS A 292 -2.43 -16.10 -0.72
CA LYS A 292 -2.20 -17.17 -1.69
C LYS A 292 -0.77 -17.73 -1.64
N GLY A 293 0.19 -16.98 -1.09
CA GLY A 293 1.60 -17.36 -1.04
C GLY A 293 2.32 -17.33 -2.39
N VAL A 294 3.33 -18.19 -2.55
CA VAL A 294 4.25 -18.23 -3.71
C VAL A 294 4.35 -19.62 -4.33
N ASP A 295 4.82 -19.70 -5.58
CA ASP A 295 5.15 -20.99 -6.21
C ASP A 295 6.26 -21.69 -5.42
N LYS A 296 6.03 -22.94 -5.03
CA LYS A 296 6.99 -23.75 -4.27
C LYS A 296 8.32 -23.96 -5.01
N LYS A 297 8.36 -23.82 -6.33
CA LYS A 297 9.58 -23.89 -7.15
C LYS A 297 10.56 -22.75 -6.86
N LEU A 298 10.08 -21.63 -6.33
CA LEU A 298 10.93 -20.52 -5.90
C LEU A 298 11.69 -20.85 -4.60
N LEU A 299 11.29 -21.88 -3.85
CA LEU A 299 11.93 -22.19 -2.58
C LEU A 299 13.24 -22.97 -2.78
N PHE A 300 14.36 -22.29 -2.62
CA PHE A 300 15.69 -22.87 -2.78
C PHE A 300 16.15 -23.66 -1.54
N ASN A 301 15.84 -23.19 -0.33
CA ASN A 301 16.21 -23.87 0.92
C ASN A 301 15.23 -25.00 1.31
N LYS A 302 15.31 -26.13 0.61
CA LYS A 302 14.42 -27.29 0.80
C LYS A 302 14.41 -27.87 2.22
N ARG A 303 15.56 -27.85 2.91
CA ARG A 303 15.67 -28.37 4.28
C ARG A 303 14.87 -27.49 5.23
N LYS A 304 15.06 -26.18 5.15
CA LYS A 304 14.39 -25.23 6.03
C LYS A 304 12.89 -25.13 5.72
N TYR A 305 12.55 -25.18 4.44
CA TYR A 305 11.17 -25.31 3.99
C TYR A 305 10.44 -26.47 4.65
N LYS A 306 11.00 -27.69 4.59
CA LYS A 306 10.39 -28.88 5.21
C LYS A 306 10.21 -28.73 6.72
N GLN A 307 11.21 -28.18 7.40
CA GLN A 307 11.12 -27.91 8.84
C GLN A 307 9.97 -26.95 9.17
N LEU A 308 9.84 -25.85 8.41
CA LEU A 308 8.81 -24.84 8.64
C LEU A 308 7.38 -25.35 8.35
N LEU A 309 7.24 -26.31 7.43
CA LEU A 309 5.99 -27.05 7.24
C LEU A 309 5.68 -27.95 8.44
N GLU A 310 6.65 -28.75 8.90
CA GLU A 310 6.48 -29.64 10.07
C GLU A 310 6.16 -28.84 11.35
N ASP A 311 6.75 -27.65 11.51
CA ASP A 311 6.51 -26.73 12.62
C ASP A 311 5.18 -25.95 12.50
N GLY A 312 4.45 -26.11 11.38
CA GLY A 312 3.14 -25.50 11.13
C GLY A 312 3.17 -23.99 10.81
N TYR A 313 4.32 -23.45 10.40
CA TYR A 313 4.43 -22.05 9.95
C TYR A 313 4.05 -21.86 8.48
N LEU A 314 4.13 -22.93 7.69
CA LEU A 314 3.75 -22.95 6.28
C LEU A 314 2.62 -23.96 6.05
N ASP A 315 1.81 -23.70 5.04
CA ASP A 315 0.82 -24.62 4.48
C ASP A 315 1.13 -24.79 2.98
N GLU A 316 1.10 -26.03 2.51
CA GLU A 316 1.43 -26.40 1.13
C GLU A 316 0.16 -26.84 0.40
N GLY A 317 -0.17 -26.13 -0.68
CA GLY A 317 -1.14 -26.56 -1.68
C GLY A 317 -0.47 -27.30 -2.84
N GLU A 318 -1.21 -27.53 -3.92
CA GLU A 318 -0.69 -28.31 -5.07
C GLU A 318 0.60 -27.71 -5.66
N ASN A 319 0.62 -26.39 -5.90
CA ASN A 319 1.76 -25.66 -6.47
C ASN A 319 2.23 -24.47 -5.64
N LEU A 320 1.43 -24.06 -4.64
CA LEU A 320 1.69 -22.87 -3.85
C LEU A 320 2.05 -23.23 -2.41
N VAL A 321 2.94 -22.44 -1.82
CA VAL A 321 3.24 -22.44 -0.39
C VAL A 321 2.83 -21.10 0.19
N ARG A 322 2.16 -21.09 1.34
CA ARG A 322 1.73 -19.87 2.04
C ARG A 322 2.09 -19.93 3.51
N ALA A 323 2.23 -18.77 4.14
CA ALA A 323 2.32 -18.68 5.59
C ALA A 323 0.97 -19.01 6.23
N THR A 324 0.97 -19.86 7.24
CA THR A 324 -0.20 -20.06 8.10
C THR A 324 -0.44 -18.80 8.95
N GLU A 325 -1.55 -18.75 9.69
CA GLU A 325 -1.75 -17.66 10.68
C GLU A 325 -0.58 -17.55 11.67
N LYS A 326 -0.05 -18.69 12.11
CA LYS A 326 1.15 -18.77 12.95
C LYS A 326 2.39 -18.23 12.21
N GLY A 327 2.55 -18.59 10.94
CA GLY A 327 3.62 -18.08 10.07
C GLY A 327 3.58 -16.57 9.89
N ARG A 328 2.39 -15.99 9.73
CA ARG A 328 2.19 -14.56 9.50
C ARG A 328 2.67 -13.69 10.65
N LEU A 329 2.51 -14.13 11.90
CA LEU A 329 3.00 -13.40 13.07
C LEU A 329 4.53 -13.24 13.10
N VAL A 330 5.27 -14.11 12.41
CA VAL A 330 6.74 -14.13 12.37
C VAL A 330 7.28 -14.02 10.94
N LEU A 331 6.49 -13.45 10.03
CA LEU A 331 6.70 -13.56 8.59
C LEU A 331 8.07 -13.06 8.12
N ASN A 332 8.59 -11.97 8.70
CA ASN A 332 9.92 -11.46 8.35
C ASN A 332 11.02 -12.49 8.65
N ARG A 333 10.94 -13.18 9.79
CA ARG A 333 11.88 -14.25 10.13
C ARG A 333 11.69 -15.46 9.22
N LEU A 334 10.44 -15.85 8.99
CA LEU A 334 10.10 -16.96 8.10
C LEU A 334 10.71 -16.78 6.71
N ILE A 335 10.55 -15.59 6.13
CA ILE A 335 11.11 -15.24 4.82
C ILE A 335 12.64 -15.26 4.85
N SER A 336 13.28 -14.67 5.88
CA SER A 336 14.73 -14.69 6.00
C SER A 336 15.31 -16.12 6.10
N GLU A 337 14.55 -17.07 6.63
CA GLU A 337 14.96 -18.46 6.73
C GLU A 337 14.75 -19.25 5.41
N LEU A 338 13.96 -18.72 4.46
CA LEU A 338 13.66 -19.36 3.17
C LEU A 338 14.51 -18.85 2.01
N ILE A 339 15.06 -17.63 2.12
CA ILE A 339 15.90 -16.99 1.08
C ILE A 339 17.40 -17.20 1.29
N VAL A 340 17.81 -17.77 2.44
CA VAL A 340 19.23 -18.01 2.81
C VAL A 340 19.67 -19.44 2.52
#